data_AF-A0A4S2FBV1-F1
#
_entry.id   AF-A0A4S2FBV1-F1
#
_cell.length_a   1.000
_cell.length_b   1.000
_cell.length_c   1.000
_cell.angle_alpha   90.00
_cell.angle_beta   90.00
_cell.angle_gamma   90.00
#
_symmetry.space_group_name_H-M   'P 1'
#
loop_
_entity.id
_entity.type
_entity.pdbx_description
1 polymer ?
#
loop_
_entity_poly.entity_id
_entity_poly.type
_entity_poly.pdbx_seq_one_letter_code
_entity_poly.pdbx_strand_id
1 'polypeptide(L)'
;MTSVLFLVAGALMVLVCNWGSMDVSTTLRALYPMVNIVVLVLAIAALRKYDKTRYTPYILIVSLIVYDVATLFFYQIAWFTYVAQVVVVGAYFLYGRWKRRMV
;
A
#
# COMPACT_ATOMS: atom_id res chain seq x y z
N MET A 1 13.35 -1.41 -6.96
CA MET A 1 12.88 0.02 -6.91
C MET A 1 11.44 0.24 -7.37
N THR A 2 11.00 -0.25 -8.54
CA THR A 2 9.63 0.01 -9.03
C THR A 2 8.54 -0.50 -8.08
N SER A 3 8.70 -1.66 -7.46
CA SER A 3 7.73 -2.19 -6.48
C SER A 3 7.51 -1.26 -5.27
N VAL A 4 8.53 -0.50 -4.86
CA VAL A 4 8.41 0.48 -3.77
C VAL A 4 7.55 1.67 -4.21
N LEU A 5 7.66 2.11 -5.47
CA LEU A 5 6.81 3.17 -6.02
C LEU A 5 5.33 2.76 -6.02
N PHE A 6 5.04 1.52 -6.42
CA PHE A 6 3.68 0.99 -6.40
C PHE A 6 3.13 0.81 -4.97
N LEU A 7 3.98 0.42 -4.00
CA LEU A 7 3.60 0.38 -2.59
C LEU A 7 3.22 1.77 -2.08
N VAL A 8 4.08 2.77 -2.32
CA VAL A 8 3.84 4.14 -1.87
C VAL A 8 2.61 4.74 -2.56
N ALA A 9 2.43 4.48 -3.86
CA ALA A 9 1.24 4.91 -4.59
C ALA A 9 -0.05 4.31 -4.00
N GLY A 10 -0.05 3.00 -3.68
CA GLY A 10 -1.18 2.34 -3.03
C GLY A 10 -1.49 2.93 -1.66
N ALA A 11 -0.48 3.14 -0.82
CA ALA A 11 -0.65 3.75 0.50
C ALA A 11 -1.16 5.20 0.43
N LEU A 12 -0.62 6.02 -0.49
CA LEU A 12 -1.10 7.38 -0.72
C LEU A 12 -2.54 7.40 -1.22
N MET A 13 -2.91 6.46 -2.07
CA MET A 13 -4.27 6.36 -2.58
C MET A 13 -5.25 6.09 -1.43
N VAL A 14 -4.94 5.16 -0.53
CA VAL A 14 -5.75 4.90 0.67
C VAL A 14 -5.91 6.16 1.52
N LEU A 15 -4.84 6.93 1.73
CA LEU A 15 -4.90 8.20 2.47
C LEU A 15 -5.81 9.23 1.78
N VAL A 16 -5.66 9.43 0.48
CA VAL A 16 -6.43 10.41 -0.29
C VAL A 16 -7.91 10.03 -0.37
N CYS A 17 -8.20 8.75 -0.60
CA CYS A 17 -9.57 8.23 -0.67
C CYS A 17 -10.33 8.37 0.65
N ASN A 18 -9.62 8.41 1.79
CA ASN A 18 -10.22 8.34 3.12
C ASN A 18 -9.95 9.59 4.00
N TRP A 19 -9.31 10.64 3.46
CA TRP A 19 -8.91 11.84 4.21
C TRP A 19 -10.04 12.46 5.05
N GLY A 20 -11.27 12.44 4.56
CA GLY A 20 -12.45 13.00 5.24
C GLY A 20 -13.18 12.05 6.20
N SER A 21 -12.82 10.78 6.26
CA SER A 21 -13.58 9.70 6.95
C SER A 21 -13.04 9.34 8.34
N MET A 22 -12.23 10.22 8.93
CA MET A 22 -11.49 9.95 10.16
C MET A 22 -12.37 10.10 11.40
N ASP A 23 -13.04 9.01 11.79
CA ASP A 23 -14.03 8.98 12.87
C ASP A 23 -13.44 8.44 14.19
N VAL A 24 -12.38 9.09 14.68
CA VAL A 24 -11.67 8.66 15.89
C VAL A 24 -11.23 9.84 16.74
N SER A 25 -11.11 9.59 18.04
CA SER A 25 -10.65 10.58 19.02
C SER A 25 -9.28 11.16 18.65
N THR A 26 -9.00 12.38 19.12
CA THR A 26 -7.78 13.14 18.81
C THR A 26 -6.48 12.37 19.13
N THR A 27 -6.51 11.51 20.15
CA THR A 27 -5.39 10.64 20.55
C THR A 27 -5.14 9.52 19.53
N LEU A 28 -6.20 8.86 19.05
CA LEU A 28 -6.11 7.82 18.01
C LEU A 28 -5.68 8.43 16.67
N ARG A 29 -6.10 9.67 16.38
CA ARG A 29 -5.66 10.44 15.20
C ARG A 29 -4.14 10.69 15.20
N ALA A 30 -3.52 10.90 16.36
CA ALA A 30 -2.07 11.09 16.48
C ALA A 30 -1.27 9.76 16.36
N LEU A 31 -1.87 8.64 16.76
CA LEU A 31 -1.29 7.29 16.63
C LEU A 31 -1.31 6.78 15.18
N TYR A 32 -2.32 7.17 14.40
CA TYR A 32 -2.47 6.76 13.01
C TYR A 32 -1.20 6.93 12.14
N PRO A 33 -0.59 8.12 12.04
CA PRO A 33 0.60 8.30 11.20
C PRO A 33 1.79 7.46 11.71
N MET A 34 1.95 7.32 13.04
CA MET A 34 3.02 6.50 13.62
C MET A 34 2.90 5.03 13.19
N VAL A 35 1.71 4.45 13.30
CA VAL A 35 1.45 3.05 12.90
C VAL A 35 1.71 2.86 11.40
N ASN A 36 1.20 3.76 10.56
CA ASN A 36 1.37 3.65 9.11
C ASN A 36 2.81 3.85 8.65
N ILE A 37 3.57 4.73 9.30
CA ILE A 37 5.01 4.87 9.03
C ILE A 37 5.72 3.56 9.34
N VAL A 38 5.45 2.93 10.48
CA VAL A 38 6.07 1.65 10.85
C VAL A 38 5.73 0.56 9.84
N VAL A 39 4.46 0.40 9.48
CA VAL A 39 4.02 -0.58 8.47
C VAL A 39 4.71 -0.33 7.13
N LEU A 40 4.75 0.92 6.66
CA LEU A 40 5.36 1.28 5.39
C LEU A 40 6.87 1.05 5.39
N VAL A 41 7.57 1.38 6.48
CA VAL A 41 9.02 1.14 6.61
C VAL A 41 9.34 -0.35 6.57
N LEU A 42 8.58 -1.18 7.29
CA LEU A 42 8.76 -2.64 7.27
C LEU A 42 8.49 -3.21 5.88
N ALA A 43 7.45 -2.76 5.19
CA ALA A 43 7.13 -3.16 3.82
C ALA A 43 8.23 -2.77 2.83
N ILE A 44 8.76 -1.55 2.92
CA ILE A 44 9.89 -1.08 2.09
C ILE A 44 11.14 -1.92 2.37
N ALA A 45 11.44 -2.20 3.64
CA ALA A 45 12.58 -3.03 4.03
C ALA A 45 12.46 -4.45 3.46
N ALA A 46 11.27 -5.07 3.54
CA ALA A 46 10.99 -6.37 2.95
C ALA A 46 11.15 -6.35 1.42
N LEU A 47 10.57 -5.35 0.73
CA LEU A 47 10.69 -5.22 -0.72
C LEU A 47 12.14 -4.99 -1.18
N ARG A 48 12.94 -4.25 -0.40
CA ARG A 48 14.37 -4.06 -0.68
C ARG A 48 15.18 -5.33 -0.45
N LYS A 49 14.91 -6.06 0.65
CA LYS A 49 15.59 -7.32 0.98
C LYS A 49 15.35 -8.42 -0.06
N TYR A 50 14.13 -8.48 -0.62
CA TYR A 50 13.72 -9.48 -1.59
C TYR A 50 13.56 -8.91 -3.01
N ASP A 51 14.27 -7.82 -3.35
CA ASP A 51 14.18 -7.20 -4.67
C ASP A 51 14.62 -8.22 -5.75
N LYS A 52 13.87 -8.26 -6.87
CA LYS A 52 14.07 -9.20 -8.00
C LYS A 52 13.80 -10.69 -7.71
N THR A 53 13.22 -11.05 -6.57
CA THR A 53 12.77 -12.43 -6.34
C THR A 53 11.39 -12.69 -6.95
N ARG A 54 11.03 -13.95 -7.17
CA ARG A 54 9.65 -14.32 -7.53
C ARG A 54 8.61 -13.91 -6.48
N TYR A 55 9.06 -13.58 -5.27
CA TYR A 55 8.21 -13.21 -4.14
C TYR A 55 7.89 -11.71 -4.08
N THR A 56 8.63 -10.85 -4.79
CA THR A 56 8.39 -9.40 -4.81
C THR A 56 6.92 -8.99 -5.06
N PRO A 57 6.18 -9.55 -6.04
CA PRO A 57 4.75 -9.24 -6.23
C PRO A 57 3.89 -9.61 -5.02
N TYR A 58 4.16 -10.76 -4.40
CA TYR A 58 3.40 -11.22 -3.23
C TYR A 58 3.68 -10.35 -2.01
N ILE A 59 4.94 -9.97 -1.80
CA ILE A 59 5.34 -9.06 -0.73
C ILE A 59 4.65 -7.69 -0.89
N LEU A 60 4.55 -7.18 -2.12
CA LEU A 60 3.83 -5.94 -2.41
C LEU A 60 2.34 -6.04 -2.03
N ILE A 61 1.66 -7.09 -2.50
CA ILE A 61 0.22 -7.30 -2.23
C ILE A 61 -0.03 -7.46 -0.74
N VAL A 62 0.74 -8.32 -0.06
CA VAL A 62 0.61 -8.54 1.39
C VAL A 62 0.86 -7.25 2.16
N SER A 63 1.84 -6.44 1.75
CA SER A 63 2.12 -5.16 2.39
C SER A 63 0.96 -4.17 2.26
N LEU A 64 0.30 -4.11 1.10
CA LEU A 64 -0.88 -3.27 0.90
C LEU A 64 -2.08 -3.76 1.73
N ILE A 65 -2.29 -5.07 1.82
CA ILE A 65 -3.33 -5.64 2.69
C ILE A 65 -3.08 -5.31 4.17
N VAL A 66 -1.84 -5.46 4.64
CA VAL A 66 -1.47 -5.11 6.02
C VAL A 66 -1.67 -3.60 6.27
N TYR A 67 -1.35 -2.76 5.28
CA TYR A 67 -1.60 -1.32 5.35
C TYR A 67 -3.10 -0.99 5.46
N ASP A 68 -3.95 -1.67 4.70
CA ASP A 68 -5.40 -1.49 4.76
C ASP A 68 -5.97 -1.96 6.09
N VAL A 69 -5.55 -3.12 6.58
CA VAL A 69 -5.97 -3.64 7.89
C VAL A 69 -5.53 -2.70 9.00
N ALA A 70 -4.31 -2.17 8.95
CA ALA A 70 -3.85 -1.16 9.89
C ALA A 70 -4.70 0.12 9.81
N THR A 71 -5.10 0.53 8.61
CA THR A 71 -5.95 1.72 8.38
C THR A 71 -7.38 1.52 8.88
N LEU A 72 -7.95 0.31 8.79
CA LEU A 72 -9.31 -0.02 9.29
C LEU A 72 -9.47 0.22 10.79
N PHE A 73 -8.39 0.17 11.58
CA PHE A 73 -8.45 0.51 13.01
C PHE A 73 -8.68 2.00 13.28
N PHE A 74 -8.53 2.87 12.27
CA PHE A 74 -8.61 4.33 12.40
C PHE A 74 -9.59 4.98 11.43
N TYR A 75 -9.95 4.33 10.33
CA TYR A 75 -10.85 4.87 9.31
C TYR A 75 -11.87 3.84 8.89
N GLN A 76 -13.08 4.30 8.61
CA GLN A 76 -14.01 3.54 7.79
C GLN A 76 -13.56 3.65 6.33
N ILE A 77 -12.90 2.61 5.82
CA ILE A 77 -12.39 2.62 4.45
C ILE A 77 -13.57 2.62 3.46
N ALA A 78 -13.62 3.65 2.63
CA ALA A 78 -14.60 3.75 1.57
C ALA A 78 -14.39 2.64 0.54
N TRP A 79 -15.47 2.01 0.08
CA TRP A 79 -15.43 0.85 -0.81
C TRP A 79 -14.62 1.08 -2.10
N PHE A 80 -14.60 2.32 -2.59
CA PHE A 80 -13.85 2.69 -3.79
C PHE A 80 -12.33 2.59 -3.61
N THR A 81 -11.85 2.63 -2.37
CA THR A 81 -10.43 2.41 -2.02
C THR A 81 -9.97 1.00 -2.41
N TYR A 82 -10.83 -0.01 -2.30
CA TYR A 82 -10.50 -1.37 -2.71
C TYR A 82 -10.40 -1.49 -4.23
N VAL A 83 -11.30 -0.82 -4.97
CA VAL A 83 -11.25 -0.76 -6.45
C VAL A 83 -9.95 -0.09 -6.90
N ALA A 84 -9.64 1.03 -6.28
CA ALA A 84 -8.40 1.77 -6.41
C ALA A 84 -7.15 0.91 -6.20
N GLN A 85 -7.10 0.13 -5.12
CA GLN A 85 -5.99 -0.79 -4.88
C GLN A 85 -5.87 -1.89 -5.92
N VAL A 86 -6.98 -2.48 -6.36
CA VAL A 86 -6.97 -3.47 -7.44
C VAL A 86 -6.38 -2.87 -8.72
N VAL A 87 -6.69 -1.62 -9.03
CA VAL A 87 -6.09 -0.89 -10.18
C VAL A 87 -4.59 -0.72 -9.99
N VAL A 88 -4.11 -0.34 -8.81
CA VAL A 88 -2.67 -0.19 -8.51
C VAL A 88 -1.92 -1.52 -8.67
N VAL A 89 -2.46 -2.60 -8.10
CA VAL A 89 -1.89 -3.95 -8.22
C VAL A 89 -1.92 -4.43 -9.67
N GLY A 90 -3.03 -4.22 -10.38
CA GLY A 90 -3.17 -4.55 -11.81
C GLY A 90 -2.15 -3.80 -12.67
N ALA A 91 -1.98 -2.50 -12.43
CA ALA A 91 -0.98 -1.66 -13.10
C ALA A 91 0.45 -2.15 -12.84
N TYR A 92 0.75 -2.64 -11.63
CA TYR A 92 2.05 -3.25 -11.31
C TYR A 92 2.33 -4.49 -12.18
N PHE A 93 1.35 -5.39 -12.30
CA PHE A 93 1.49 -6.59 -13.14
C PHE A 93 1.60 -6.25 -14.63
N LEU A 94 0.80 -5.31 -15.12
CA LEU A 94 0.87 -4.82 -16.50
C LEU A 94 2.24 -4.21 -16.80
N TYR A 95 2.76 -3.37 -15.90
CA TYR A 95 4.10 -2.80 -16.00
C TYR A 95 5.18 -3.90 -16.04
N GLY A 96 5.08 -4.90 -15.16
CA GLY A 96 5.99 -6.05 -15.16
C GLY A 96 5.92 -6.89 -16.44
N ARG A 97 4.76 -6.98 -17.08
CA ARG A 97 4.59 -7.67 -18.38
C ARG A 97 5.15 -6.84 -19.53
N TRP A 98 4.90 -5.53 -19.54
CA TRP A 98 5.40 -4.61 -20.56
C TRP A 98 6.94 -4.51 -20.54
N LYS A 99 7.53 -4.37 -19.35
CA LYS A 99 8.99 -4.35 -19.17
C LYS A 99 9.67 -5.62 -19.70
N ARG A 100 9.06 -6.79 -19.51
CA ARG A 100 9.58 -8.07 -20.03
C ARG A 100 9.47 -8.23 -21.55
N ARG A 101 8.67 -7.40 -22.24
CA ARG A 101 8.57 -7.41 -23.72
C ARG A 101 9.58 -6.47 -24.40
N MET A 102 10.17 -5.54 -23.65
CA MET A 102 11.13 -4.56 -24.18
C MET A 102 12.59 -4.88 -23.84
N VAL A 103 12.82 -5.97 -23.11
CA VAL A 103 14.13 -6.58 -22.84
C VAL A 103 14.18 -7.89 -23.61
#